data_AF-A0A968L6V7-F1
#
_entry.id   AF-A0A968L6V7-F1
#
_cell.length_a   1.000
_cell.length_b   1.000
_cell.length_c   1.000
_cell.angle_alpha   90.00
_cell.angle_beta   90.00
_cell.angle_gamma   90.00
#
_symmetry.space_group_name_H-M   'P 1'
#
loop_
_entity.id
_entity.type
_entity.pdbx_description
1 polymer ?
#
loop_
_entity_poly.entity_id
_entity_poly.type
_entity_poly.pdbx_seq_one_letter_code
_entity_poly.pdbx_strand_id
1 'polypeptide(L)'
;MARLGELLLAGKYLTQRELDSALENHVLHGVKLGTCLVEMGYVSDDDLARCLGAQTGQSSLTRDQLLVAGGQHLSLLAPAAIKKHRLIPVGTQGTALRIATDQDLSGKKQIELEKFLNRQVEPVAVSGYAVDCFLGQMFGIPRPGRFLPRYLKTKGTTEPAPVVTPPPREETPLVINGVQWKDLGEVTQDDEATRIYDEIFSGMLNRDELPRTLTEVAEQLCQATSRNDVAKTVLSYLSGSLAVAALLMIKDDLARGWSAVCEGEKIKNFEAFSASVGLLPDLQQCVATRKPFFGNTITPEAQLLMHTLRHPNGLLAYFPIFIQQRVVAVLVCGASEKLNPLETADLCRKASYALEILILRSKLLSS
;
A
#
# COMPACT_ATOMS: atom_id res chain seq x y z
N MET A 1 -19.76 20.41 -15.56
CA MET A 1 -20.23 19.05 -15.25
C MET A 1 -20.20 18.89 -13.74
N ALA A 2 -21.27 18.39 -13.14
CA ALA A 2 -21.25 18.06 -11.72
C ALA A 2 -20.17 16.99 -11.48
N ARG A 3 -19.37 17.16 -10.42
CA ARG A 3 -18.36 16.16 -10.07
C ARG A 3 -19.10 14.91 -9.59
N LEU A 4 -18.64 13.72 -9.96
CA LEU A 4 -19.27 12.43 -9.57
C LEU A 4 -19.57 12.37 -8.06
N GLY A 5 -18.66 12.88 -7.23
CA GLY A 5 -18.84 12.97 -5.78
C GLY A 5 -20.02 13.86 -5.35
N GLU A 6 -20.24 14.99 -6.02
CA GLU A 6 -21.36 15.91 -5.74
C GLU A 6 -22.71 15.26 -6.09
N LEU A 7 -22.77 14.53 -7.20
CA LEU A 7 -23.96 13.78 -7.59
C LEU A 7 -24.31 12.68 -6.58
N LEU A 8 -23.29 11.98 -6.07
CA LEU A 8 -23.47 10.93 -5.07
C LEU A 8 -23.84 11.50 -3.69
N LEU A 9 -23.29 12.65 -3.30
CA LEU A 9 -23.68 13.39 -2.09
C LEU A 9 -25.13 13.89 -2.17
N ALA A 10 -25.51 14.51 -3.29
CA ALA A 10 -26.86 15.02 -3.51
C ALA A 10 -27.90 13.88 -3.51
N GLY A 11 -27.53 12.72 -4.07
CA GLY A 11 -28.33 11.49 -4.04
C GLY A 11 -28.34 10.77 -2.69
N LYS A 12 -27.58 11.25 -1.68
CA LYS A 12 -27.39 10.62 -0.37
C LYS A 12 -26.88 9.18 -0.43
N TYR A 13 -26.15 8.84 -1.49
CA TYR A 13 -25.51 7.53 -1.65
C TYR A 13 -24.24 7.41 -0.81
N LEU A 14 -23.62 8.53 -0.45
CA LEU A 14 -22.43 8.60 0.39
C LEU A 14 -22.45 9.89 1.24
N THR A 15 -21.64 9.91 2.29
CA THR A 15 -21.39 11.06 3.16
C THR A 15 -20.13 11.83 2.73
N GLN A 16 -19.99 13.09 3.16
CA GLN A 16 -18.80 13.89 2.86
C GLN A 16 -17.52 13.19 3.30
N ARG A 17 -17.53 12.58 4.49
CA ARG A 17 -16.38 11.84 5.03
C ARG A 17 -16.01 10.63 4.17
N GLU A 18 -16.99 9.87 3.68
CA GLU A 18 -16.77 8.73 2.78
C GLU A 18 -16.23 9.19 1.41
N LEU A 19 -16.70 10.35 0.91
CA LEU A 19 -16.16 10.95 -0.30
C LEU A 19 -14.70 11.36 -0.12
N ASP A 20 -14.37 12.02 1.00
CA ASP A 20 -13.02 12.49 1.31
C ASP A 20 -12.07 11.29 1.45
N SER A 21 -12.49 10.25 2.17
CA SER A 21 -11.73 8.99 2.29
C SER A 21 -11.52 8.32 0.92
N ALA A 22 -12.54 8.28 0.06
CA ALA A 22 -12.40 7.70 -1.28
C ALA A 22 -11.52 8.57 -2.21
N LEU A 23 -11.53 9.90 -2.04
CA LEU A 23 -10.65 10.83 -2.76
C LEU A 23 -9.19 10.68 -2.34
N GLU A 24 -8.91 10.50 -1.05
CA GLU A 24 -7.56 10.21 -0.56
C GLU A 24 -7.02 8.93 -1.21
N ASN A 25 -7.81 7.85 -1.20
CA ASN A 25 -7.45 6.57 -1.82
C ASN A 25 -7.31 6.68 -3.36
N HIS A 26 -8.18 7.46 -4.02
CA HIS A 26 -8.07 7.77 -5.46
C HIS A 26 -6.72 8.41 -5.79
N VAL A 27 -6.28 9.37 -4.98
CA VAL A 27 -5.02 10.10 -5.18
C VAL A 27 -3.79 9.25 -4.82
N LEU A 28 -3.82 8.54 -3.69
CA LEU A 28 -2.71 7.71 -3.21
C LEU A 28 -2.40 6.54 -4.14
N HIS A 29 -3.43 5.94 -4.75
CA HIS A 29 -3.28 4.73 -5.57
C HIS A 29 -3.44 4.96 -7.07
N GLY A 30 -3.76 6.19 -7.50
CA GLY A 30 -4.02 6.52 -8.90
C GLY A 30 -5.17 5.72 -9.51
N VAL A 31 -6.14 5.28 -8.69
CA VAL A 31 -7.31 4.47 -9.09
C VAL A 31 -8.50 5.38 -9.24
N LYS A 32 -9.38 5.20 -10.24
CA LYS A 32 -10.60 6.03 -10.40
C LYS A 32 -11.46 6.10 -9.14
N LEU A 33 -11.93 7.29 -8.81
CA LEU A 33 -12.75 7.56 -7.62
C LEU A 33 -13.95 6.61 -7.48
N GLY A 34 -14.67 6.36 -8.58
CA GLY A 34 -15.80 5.42 -8.57
C GLY A 34 -15.40 4.00 -8.14
N THR A 35 -14.24 3.52 -8.60
CA THR A 35 -13.72 2.20 -8.18
C THR A 35 -13.41 2.19 -6.68
N CYS A 36 -12.76 3.24 -6.16
CA CYS A 36 -12.50 3.37 -4.72
C CYS A 36 -13.81 3.33 -3.92
N LEU A 37 -14.83 4.10 -4.33
CA LEU A 37 -16.13 4.15 -3.66
C LEU A 37 -16.83 2.79 -3.57
N VAL A 38 -16.77 1.99 -4.63
CA VAL A 38 -17.37 0.65 -4.65
C VAL A 38 -16.58 -0.34 -3.82
N GLU A 39 -15.25 -0.39 -3.99
CA GLU A 39 -14.46 -1.40 -3.30
C GLU A 39 -14.30 -1.11 -1.80
N MET A 40 -14.37 0.16 -1.38
CA MET A 40 -14.44 0.55 0.03
C MET A 40 -15.84 0.30 0.66
N GLY A 41 -16.82 -0.10 -0.15
CA GLY A 41 -18.18 -0.42 0.30
C GLY A 41 -19.07 0.79 0.59
N TYR A 42 -18.67 2.00 0.17
CA TYR A 42 -19.46 3.22 0.39
C TYR A 42 -20.63 3.34 -0.56
N VAL A 43 -20.47 2.88 -1.81
CA VAL A 43 -21.53 2.93 -2.84
C VAL A 43 -21.65 1.56 -3.48
N SER A 44 -22.87 1.11 -3.78
CA SER A 44 -23.06 -0.11 -4.55
C SER A 44 -22.69 0.12 -6.03
N ASP A 45 -22.24 -0.93 -6.71
CA ASP A 45 -21.93 -0.85 -8.15
C ASP A 45 -23.13 -0.35 -8.97
N ASP A 46 -24.33 -0.81 -8.63
CA ASP A 46 -25.58 -0.43 -9.29
C ASP A 46 -25.91 1.06 -9.12
N ASP A 47 -25.69 1.62 -7.92
CA ASP A 47 -25.90 3.04 -7.65
C ASP A 47 -24.88 3.89 -8.41
N LEU A 48 -23.61 3.46 -8.40
CA LEU A 48 -22.55 4.16 -9.12
C LEU A 48 -22.78 4.16 -10.63
N ALA A 49 -23.16 3.02 -11.21
CA ALA A 49 -23.44 2.91 -12.65
C ALA A 49 -24.53 3.89 -13.09
N ARG A 50 -25.63 3.97 -12.32
CA ARG A 50 -26.73 4.90 -12.58
C ARG A 50 -26.27 6.37 -12.50
N CYS A 51 -25.47 6.71 -11.49
CA CYS A 51 -24.91 8.06 -11.36
C CYS A 51 -23.95 8.42 -12.50
N LEU A 52 -23.11 7.48 -12.96
CA LEU A 52 -22.21 7.69 -14.11
C LEU A 52 -23.00 7.90 -15.41
N GLY A 53 -24.05 7.13 -15.64
CA GLY A 53 -24.95 7.32 -16.78
C GLY A 53 -25.60 8.71 -16.76
N ALA A 54 -26.15 9.12 -15.60
CA ALA A 54 -26.74 10.45 -15.43
C ALA A 54 -25.71 11.59 -15.63
N GLN A 55 -24.48 11.42 -15.13
CA GLN A 55 -23.40 12.41 -15.26
C GLN A 55 -23.00 12.64 -16.73
N THR A 56 -23.00 11.57 -17.54
CA THR A 56 -22.51 11.57 -18.93
C THR A 56 -23.63 11.69 -19.96
N GLY A 57 -24.90 11.55 -19.54
CA GLY A 57 -26.05 11.46 -20.44
C GLY A 57 -26.14 10.14 -21.21
N GLN A 58 -25.41 9.11 -20.76
CA GLN A 58 -25.33 7.80 -21.41
C GLN A 58 -26.22 6.76 -20.72
N SER A 59 -26.57 5.71 -21.44
CA SER A 59 -27.10 4.50 -20.80
C SER A 59 -26.04 3.86 -19.90
N SER A 60 -26.46 3.18 -18.84
CA SER A 60 -25.54 2.51 -17.90
C SER A 60 -25.92 1.06 -17.70
N LEU A 61 -24.93 0.24 -17.31
CA LEU A 61 -25.12 -1.17 -16.96
C LEU A 61 -24.51 -1.45 -15.60
N THR A 62 -25.16 -2.31 -14.82
CA THR A 62 -24.57 -2.88 -13.59
C THR A 62 -23.53 -3.95 -13.92
N ARG A 63 -22.69 -4.34 -12.96
CA ARG A 63 -21.72 -5.43 -13.10
C ARG A 63 -22.35 -6.72 -13.63
N ASP A 64 -23.49 -7.13 -13.10
CA ASP A 64 -24.15 -8.37 -13.53
C ASP A 64 -24.70 -8.26 -14.96
N GLN A 65 -25.28 -7.11 -15.31
CA GLN A 65 -25.73 -6.86 -16.67
C GLN A 65 -24.57 -6.81 -17.67
N LEU A 66 -23.45 -6.21 -17.28
CA LEU A 66 -22.23 -6.18 -18.09
C LEU A 66 -21.66 -7.58 -18.33
N LEU A 67 -21.64 -8.44 -17.30
CA LEU A 67 -21.18 -9.82 -17.43
C LEU A 67 -22.02 -10.60 -18.44
N VAL A 68 -23.34 -10.48 -18.36
CA VAL A 68 -24.26 -11.16 -19.29
C VAL A 68 -24.14 -10.60 -20.70
N ALA A 69 -24.31 -9.29 -20.88
CA ALA A 69 -24.31 -8.67 -22.21
C ALA A 69 -22.92 -8.75 -22.86
N GLY A 70 -21.86 -8.46 -22.10
CA GLY A 70 -20.49 -8.52 -22.59
C GLY A 70 -20.07 -9.94 -22.98
N GLY A 71 -20.45 -10.94 -22.18
CA GLY A 71 -20.13 -12.34 -22.45
C GLY A 71 -20.74 -12.86 -23.76
N GLN A 72 -21.96 -12.41 -24.08
CA GLN A 72 -22.65 -12.78 -25.32
C GLN A 72 -22.02 -12.15 -26.58
N HIS A 73 -21.33 -11.02 -26.43
CA HIS A 73 -20.89 -10.21 -27.57
C HIS A 73 -19.37 -10.10 -27.72
N LEU A 74 -18.60 -10.93 -27.00
CA LEU A 74 -17.13 -10.94 -27.04
C LEU A 74 -16.54 -11.04 -28.45
N SER A 75 -17.21 -11.70 -29.38
CA SER A 75 -16.74 -11.87 -30.77
C SER A 75 -16.80 -10.59 -31.59
N LEU A 76 -17.52 -9.55 -31.15
CA LEU A 76 -17.64 -8.28 -31.86
C LEU A 76 -16.37 -7.42 -31.80
N LEU A 77 -15.44 -7.74 -30.90
CA LEU A 77 -14.18 -7.02 -30.76
C LEU A 77 -13.03 -7.98 -30.45
N ALA A 78 -11.84 -7.74 -31.02
CA ALA A 78 -10.69 -8.58 -30.76
C ALA A 78 -10.34 -8.60 -29.25
N PRO A 79 -10.02 -9.76 -28.65
CA PRO A 79 -9.68 -9.85 -27.22
C PRO A 79 -8.54 -8.92 -26.80
N ALA A 80 -7.57 -8.67 -27.69
CA ALA A 80 -6.49 -7.72 -27.43
C ALA A 80 -7.02 -6.29 -27.22
N ALA A 81 -8.00 -5.86 -28.01
CA ALA A 81 -8.60 -4.54 -27.88
C ALA A 81 -9.47 -4.44 -26.61
N ILE A 82 -10.23 -5.49 -26.28
CA ILE A 82 -11.02 -5.55 -25.03
C ILE A 82 -10.12 -5.39 -23.81
N LYS A 83 -9.03 -6.17 -23.74
CA LYS A 83 -8.09 -6.16 -22.61
C LYS A 83 -7.31 -4.85 -22.51
N LYS A 84 -6.71 -4.41 -23.61
CA LYS A 84 -5.80 -3.25 -23.64
C LYS A 84 -6.54 -1.93 -23.47
N HIS A 85 -7.68 -1.80 -24.13
CA HIS A 85 -8.42 -0.53 -24.18
C HIS A 85 -9.64 -0.50 -23.24
N ARG A 86 -9.94 -1.61 -22.56
CA ARG A 86 -11.08 -1.71 -21.62
C ARG A 86 -12.41 -1.34 -22.29
N LEU A 87 -12.59 -1.87 -23.50
CA LEU A 87 -13.77 -1.67 -24.35
C LEU A 87 -14.51 -3.00 -24.44
N ILE A 88 -15.64 -3.11 -23.76
CA ILE A 88 -16.42 -4.36 -23.71
C ILE A 88 -17.61 -4.21 -24.66
N PRO A 89 -17.70 -5.00 -25.74
CA PRO A 89 -18.87 -4.96 -26.62
C PRO A 89 -20.09 -5.50 -25.87
N VAL A 90 -21.22 -4.76 -25.86
CA VAL A 90 -22.46 -5.17 -25.17
C VAL A 90 -23.66 -5.32 -26.10
N GLY A 91 -23.40 -5.28 -27.41
CA GLY A 91 -24.40 -5.45 -28.46
C GLY A 91 -24.35 -4.34 -29.49
N THR A 92 -25.42 -4.20 -30.27
CA THR A 92 -25.53 -3.19 -31.34
C THR A 92 -26.88 -2.52 -31.28
N GLN A 93 -26.94 -1.22 -31.55
CA GLN A 93 -28.18 -0.45 -31.67
C GLN A 93 -28.22 0.23 -33.03
N GLY A 94 -29.10 -0.27 -33.90
CA GLY A 94 -29.05 0.06 -35.32
C GLY A 94 -27.71 -0.36 -35.93
N THR A 95 -26.99 0.60 -36.52
CA THR A 95 -25.66 0.39 -37.11
C THR A 95 -24.52 0.57 -36.09
N ALA A 96 -24.77 1.21 -34.96
CA ALA A 96 -23.76 1.52 -33.95
C ALA A 96 -23.43 0.31 -33.07
N LEU A 97 -22.14 0.13 -32.78
CA LEU A 97 -21.66 -0.84 -31.80
C LEU A 97 -21.76 -0.24 -30.41
N ARG A 98 -22.49 -0.90 -29.51
CA ARG A 98 -22.58 -0.46 -28.11
C ARG A 98 -21.37 -0.98 -27.34
N ILE A 99 -20.63 -0.07 -26.73
CA ILE A 99 -19.40 -0.38 -26.01
C ILE A 99 -19.53 0.10 -24.57
N ALA A 100 -19.46 -0.83 -23.63
CA ALA A 100 -19.33 -0.53 -22.22
C ALA A 100 -17.87 -0.23 -21.88
N THR A 101 -17.63 0.90 -21.22
CA THR A 101 -16.29 1.28 -20.77
C THR A 101 -16.35 2.16 -19.51
N ASP A 102 -15.28 2.08 -18.74
CA ASP A 102 -15.05 2.98 -17.60
C ASP A 102 -14.28 4.25 -18.01
N GLN A 103 -13.84 4.35 -19.26
CA GLN A 103 -13.06 5.47 -19.79
C GLN A 103 -13.94 6.63 -20.25
N ASP A 104 -13.41 7.85 -20.15
CA ASP A 104 -14.03 9.01 -20.77
C ASP A 104 -13.90 8.91 -22.30
N LEU A 105 -15.03 8.64 -22.96
CA LEU A 105 -15.18 8.63 -24.42
C LEU A 105 -15.87 9.90 -24.94
N SER A 106 -15.73 11.05 -24.30
CA SER A 106 -16.35 12.28 -24.82
C SER A 106 -15.60 12.90 -26.00
N GLY A 107 -16.36 13.50 -26.94
CA GLY A 107 -15.83 14.36 -28.01
C GLY A 107 -14.83 13.67 -28.93
N LYS A 108 -13.57 14.15 -28.93
CA LYS A 108 -12.52 13.69 -29.86
C LYS A 108 -12.17 12.21 -29.71
N LYS A 109 -12.21 11.68 -28.49
CA LYS A 109 -11.84 10.27 -28.21
C LYS A 109 -12.81 9.28 -28.85
N GLN A 110 -14.12 9.59 -28.84
CA GLN A 110 -15.12 8.78 -29.53
C GLN A 110 -14.89 8.77 -31.03
N ILE A 111 -14.66 9.95 -31.64
CA ILE A 111 -14.42 10.06 -33.08
C ILE A 111 -13.18 9.27 -33.51
N GLU A 112 -12.11 9.30 -32.72
CA GLU A 112 -10.90 8.51 -32.98
C GLU A 112 -11.17 7.01 -32.87
N LEU A 113 -11.92 6.57 -31.85
CA LEU A 113 -12.30 5.18 -31.69
C LEU A 113 -13.20 4.69 -32.83
N GLU A 114 -14.17 5.49 -33.25
CA GLU A 114 -15.06 5.16 -34.37
C GLU A 114 -14.30 5.00 -35.68
N LYS A 115 -13.30 5.86 -35.92
CA LYS A 115 -12.40 5.73 -37.07
C LYS A 115 -11.56 4.45 -36.99
N PHE A 116 -11.01 4.15 -35.82
CA PHE A 116 -10.20 2.95 -35.60
C PHE A 116 -11.01 1.66 -35.79
N LEU A 117 -12.26 1.63 -35.30
CA LEU A 117 -13.17 0.51 -35.45
C LEU A 117 -13.90 0.49 -36.80
N ASN A 118 -13.75 1.54 -37.60
CA ASN A 118 -14.50 1.79 -38.82
C ASN A 118 -16.03 1.58 -38.65
N ARG A 119 -16.54 2.03 -37.50
CA ARG A 119 -17.94 1.82 -37.10
C ARG A 119 -18.36 2.87 -36.07
N GLN A 120 -19.61 3.32 -36.14
CA GLN A 120 -20.18 4.17 -35.10
C GLN A 120 -20.19 3.45 -33.75
N VAL A 121 -19.91 4.19 -32.68
CA VAL A 121 -19.83 3.67 -31.32
C VAL A 121 -20.84 4.39 -30.45
N GLU A 122 -21.66 3.63 -29.74
CA GLU A 122 -22.51 4.15 -28.68
C GLU A 122 -21.89 3.77 -27.33
N PRO A 123 -21.35 4.74 -26.57
CA PRO A 123 -20.77 4.46 -25.26
C PRO A 123 -21.85 4.16 -24.22
N VAL A 124 -21.57 3.15 -23.40
CA VAL A 124 -22.39 2.74 -22.27
C VAL A 124 -21.56 2.85 -20.99
N ALA A 125 -22.06 3.62 -20.01
CA ALA A 125 -21.35 3.90 -18.78
C ALA A 125 -21.36 2.69 -17.84
N VAL A 126 -20.19 2.32 -17.34
CA VAL A 126 -20.00 1.28 -16.30
C VAL A 126 -18.94 1.72 -15.31
N SER A 127 -18.96 1.15 -14.10
CA SER A 127 -17.89 1.41 -13.13
C SER A 127 -16.59 0.73 -13.55
N GLY A 128 -15.44 1.27 -13.10
CA GLY A 128 -14.15 0.60 -13.29
C GLY A 128 -14.10 -0.77 -12.61
N TYR A 129 -14.77 -0.89 -11.46
CA TYR A 129 -14.93 -2.15 -10.74
C TYR A 129 -15.63 -3.22 -11.57
N ALA A 130 -16.74 -2.87 -12.24
CA ALA A 130 -17.47 -3.78 -13.12
C ALA A 130 -16.60 -4.27 -14.29
N VAL A 131 -15.81 -3.38 -14.89
CA VAL A 131 -14.84 -3.73 -15.95
C VAL A 131 -13.76 -4.67 -15.41
N ASP A 132 -13.20 -4.40 -14.24
CA ASP A 132 -12.17 -5.24 -13.63
C ASP A 132 -12.70 -6.64 -13.28
N CYS A 133 -13.93 -6.73 -12.75
CA CYS A 133 -14.63 -7.99 -12.54
C CYS A 133 -14.86 -8.75 -13.84
N PHE A 134 -15.30 -8.07 -14.91
CA PHE A 134 -15.51 -8.68 -16.22
C PHE A 134 -14.21 -9.25 -16.79
N LEU A 135 -13.12 -8.47 -16.77
CA LEU A 135 -11.83 -8.90 -17.29
C LEU A 135 -11.24 -10.08 -16.49
N GLY A 136 -11.43 -10.07 -15.16
CA GLY A 136 -11.05 -11.20 -14.32
C GLY A 136 -11.82 -12.46 -14.63
N GLN A 137 -13.14 -12.36 -14.79
CA GLN A 137 -13.99 -13.54 -15.03
C GLN A 137 -13.84 -14.09 -16.45
N MET A 138 -13.78 -13.24 -17.47
CA MET A 138 -13.79 -13.67 -18.88
C MET A 138 -12.40 -13.94 -19.45
N PHE A 139 -11.35 -13.33 -18.90
CA PHE A 139 -9.99 -13.43 -19.43
C PHE A 139 -8.93 -13.83 -18.38
N GLY A 140 -9.32 -14.09 -17.14
CA GLY A 140 -8.39 -14.46 -16.06
C GLY A 140 -7.41 -13.34 -15.68
N ILE A 141 -7.70 -12.09 -16.06
CA ILE A 141 -6.84 -10.95 -15.72
C ILE A 141 -7.07 -10.62 -14.25
N PRO A 142 -6.06 -10.80 -13.37
CA PRO A 142 -6.26 -10.54 -11.95
C PRO A 142 -6.67 -9.09 -11.76
N ARG A 143 -7.70 -8.88 -10.95
CA ARG A 143 -8.07 -7.54 -10.52
C ARG A 143 -6.87 -6.95 -9.79
N PRO A 144 -6.52 -5.68 -10.02
CA PRO A 144 -5.51 -5.02 -9.21
C PRO A 144 -5.95 -5.16 -7.74
N GLY A 145 -5.13 -5.80 -6.89
CA GLY A 145 -5.49 -6.12 -5.49
C GLY A 145 -5.51 -4.88 -4.62
N ARG A 146 -6.46 -3.96 -4.86
CA ARG A 146 -6.42 -2.59 -4.34
C ARG A 146 -7.37 -2.38 -3.16
N PHE A 147 -8.55 -3.02 -3.09
CA PHE A 147 -9.43 -2.86 -1.91
C PHE A 147 -10.35 -4.09 -1.63
N LEU A 148 -9.79 -5.29 -1.42
CA LEU A 148 -10.57 -6.36 -0.77
C LEU A 148 -10.09 -6.56 0.67
N PRO A 149 -10.85 -6.03 1.63
CA PRO A 149 -11.33 -6.92 2.68
C PRO A 149 -12.81 -6.66 3.03
N ARG A 150 -13.59 -7.76 3.06
CA ARG A 150 -14.62 -7.99 4.10
C ARG A 150 -15.95 -7.22 4.04
N TYR A 151 -16.51 -6.97 2.86
CA TYR A 151 -17.93 -6.57 2.73
C TYR A 151 -18.72 -7.46 1.76
N LEU A 152 -18.82 -8.75 2.08
CA LEU A 152 -20.03 -9.53 1.77
C LEU A 152 -20.93 -9.49 3.01
N LYS A 153 -21.49 -8.31 3.32
CA LYS A 153 -22.75 -8.22 4.07
C LYS A 153 -23.84 -7.95 3.04
N THR A 154 -24.40 -9.04 2.52
CA THR A 154 -25.67 -9.01 1.80
C THR A 154 -26.70 -8.25 2.67
N LYS A 155 -27.37 -7.27 2.08
CA LYS A 155 -28.43 -6.46 2.69
C LYS A 155 -29.41 -7.35 3.47
N GLY A 156 -29.45 -7.17 4.79
CA GLY A 156 -30.61 -7.51 5.62
C GLY A 156 -31.27 -6.20 6.02
N THR A 157 -32.45 -5.94 5.46
CA THR A 157 -33.32 -4.81 5.79
C THR A 157 -33.65 -4.84 7.28
N THR A 158 -33.25 -3.83 8.07
CA THR A 158 -33.97 -3.39 9.28
C THR A 158 -33.34 -2.12 9.89
N GLU A 159 -34.21 -1.32 10.49
CA GLU A 159 -34.05 0.06 10.99
C GLU A 159 -32.90 0.32 11.99
N PRO A 160 -32.46 1.58 12.14
CA PRO A 160 -31.26 1.93 12.91
C PRO A 160 -31.58 2.27 14.38
N ALA A 161 -30.81 1.69 15.32
CA ALA A 161 -30.46 2.31 16.61
C ALA A 161 -29.24 1.57 17.23
N PRO A 162 -28.48 2.20 18.13
CA PRO A 162 -27.15 2.73 17.85
C PRO A 162 -26.04 1.81 18.38
N VAL A 163 -25.04 1.54 17.56
CA VAL A 163 -23.78 0.96 18.02
C VAL A 163 -22.71 2.03 17.90
N VAL A 164 -22.21 2.43 19.07
CA VAL A 164 -20.93 3.09 19.24
C VAL A 164 -19.86 2.19 18.63
N THR A 165 -19.29 2.60 17.49
CA THR A 165 -18.08 2.00 16.92
C THR A 165 -16.96 3.02 16.84
N PRO A 166 -15.74 2.66 17.28
CA PRO A 166 -14.60 3.57 17.36
C PRO A 166 -14.12 3.97 15.95
N PRO A 167 -13.46 5.13 15.79
CA PRO A 167 -13.23 5.73 14.47
C PRO A 167 -12.19 4.95 13.64
N PRO A 168 -12.41 4.77 12.32
CA PRO A 168 -11.36 4.35 11.38
C PRO A 168 -10.40 5.52 11.10
N ARG A 169 -9.09 5.22 11.11
CA ARG A 169 -7.97 6.13 10.82
C ARG A 169 -7.71 6.21 9.32
N GLU A 170 -7.70 7.44 8.80
CA GLU A 170 -7.25 7.84 7.46
C GLU A 170 -5.76 7.56 7.25
N GLU A 171 -5.38 7.13 6.05
CA GLU A 171 -3.98 7.09 5.61
C GLU A 171 -3.66 8.37 4.83
N THR A 172 -3.52 9.48 5.54
CA THR A 172 -2.96 10.74 5.02
C THR A 172 -1.47 10.59 4.69
N PRO A 173 -0.95 11.12 3.55
CA PRO A 173 0.50 11.20 3.33
C PRO A 173 1.13 11.83 4.57
N LEU A 174 2.25 11.26 5.05
CA LEU A 174 2.89 11.70 6.29
C LEU A 174 3.30 13.17 6.13
N VAL A 175 2.44 14.06 6.64
CA VAL A 175 2.65 15.50 6.70
C VAL A 175 2.81 15.81 8.18
N ILE A 176 4.06 16.03 8.57
CA ILE A 176 4.37 16.47 9.93
C ILE A 176 4.40 18.01 9.88
N ASN A 177 3.46 18.69 10.53
CA ASN A 177 3.42 20.16 10.61
C ASN A 177 3.52 20.90 9.25
N GLY A 178 2.78 20.45 8.22
CA GLY A 178 2.67 21.18 6.94
C GLY A 178 3.78 20.94 5.91
N VAL A 179 4.82 20.16 6.23
CA VAL A 179 5.85 19.76 5.24
C VAL A 179 5.65 18.30 4.83
N GLN A 180 5.46 18.09 3.53
CA GLN A 180 5.28 16.81 2.87
C GLN A 180 6.58 15.98 2.97
N TRP A 181 6.49 14.77 3.51
CA TRP A 181 7.62 13.87 3.65
C TRP A 181 8.18 13.48 2.26
N LYS A 182 9.37 13.99 1.92
CA LYS A 182 10.20 13.43 0.84
C LYS A 182 11.04 12.29 1.39
N ASP A 183 11.28 11.32 0.52
CA ASP A 183 11.91 10.05 0.80
C ASP A 183 13.08 10.17 1.78
N LEU A 184 13.07 9.40 2.88
CA LEU A 184 14.22 9.29 3.78
C LEU A 184 15.46 8.76 3.02
N GLY A 185 15.24 8.13 1.86
CA GLY A 185 16.26 7.73 0.92
C GLY A 185 16.79 8.83 -0.01
N GLU A 186 16.16 10.01 -0.11
CA GLU A 186 16.63 11.13 -0.96
C GLU A 186 17.36 12.21 -0.14
N VAL A 187 17.07 12.34 1.16
CA VAL A 187 17.63 13.42 2.00
C VAL A 187 19.07 13.13 2.48
N THR A 188 19.60 11.92 2.30
CA THR A 188 20.96 11.56 2.75
C THR A 188 21.70 10.61 1.81
N GLN A 189 21.50 10.70 0.49
CA GLN A 189 22.37 10.02 -0.49
C GLN A 189 23.73 10.73 -0.58
N ASP A 190 24.41 10.82 0.56
CA ASP A 190 25.83 11.11 0.56
C ASP A 190 26.56 9.77 0.65
N ASP A 191 27.12 9.34 -0.48
CA ASP A 191 27.92 8.11 -0.58
C ASP A 191 29.08 8.12 0.43
N GLU A 192 29.53 9.31 0.85
CA GLU A 192 30.57 9.50 1.87
C GLU A 192 30.07 9.18 3.29
N ALA A 193 28.88 9.66 3.69
CA ALA A 193 28.29 9.34 4.99
C ALA A 193 27.96 7.84 5.14
N THR A 194 27.60 7.19 4.03
CA THR A 194 27.35 5.74 4.00
C THR A 194 28.64 4.94 4.16
N ARG A 195 29.74 5.35 3.52
CA ARG A 195 31.06 4.72 3.69
C ARG A 195 31.63 4.93 5.09
N ILE A 196 31.53 6.14 5.64
CA ILE A 196 31.93 6.44 7.02
C ILE A 196 31.12 5.59 8.01
N TYR A 197 29.81 5.45 7.77
CA TYR A 197 28.96 4.57 8.57
C TYR A 197 29.39 3.10 8.49
N ASP A 198 29.73 2.59 7.31
CA ASP A 198 30.22 1.22 7.11
C ASP A 198 31.53 0.96 7.86
N GLU A 199 32.49 1.88 7.78
CA GLU A 199 33.77 1.79 8.48
C GLU A 199 33.61 1.90 9.99
N ILE A 200 32.80 2.86 10.47
CA ILE A 200 32.50 3.05 11.89
C ILE A 200 31.76 1.84 12.46
N PHE A 201 30.72 1.35 11.80
CA PHE A 201 29.91 0.23 12.29
C PHE A 201 30.72 -1.06 12.30
N SER A 202 31.58 -1.28 11.30
CA SER A 202 32.46 -2.45 11.25
C SER A 202 33.63 -2.37 12.23
N GLY A 203 34.12 -1.16 12.55
CA GLY A 203 35.24 -0.93 13.47
C GLY A 203 34.87 -0.81 14.96
N MET A 204 33.61 -0.46 15.29
CA MET A 204 33.16 -0.16 16.66
C MET A 204 32.53 -1.32 17.43
N LEU A 205 32.57 -2.56 16.95
CA LEU A 205 32.01 -3.70 17.71
C LEU A 205 32.95 -4.15 18.85
N ASN A 206 33.42 -3.21 19.67
CA ASN A 206 33.91 -3.53 21.01
C ASN A 206 32.68 -3.89 21.86
N ARG A 207 32.58 -5.17 22.26
CA ARG A 207 31.45 -5.70 23.05
C ARG A 207 31.22 -4.97 24.38
N ASP A 208 32.20 -4.20 24.84
CA ASP A 208 32.12 -3.43 26.08
C ASP A 208 31.44 -2.06 25.94
N GLU A 209 31.29 -1.52 24.72
CA GLU A 209 30.67 -0.20 24.46
C GLU A 209 29.25 -0.30 23.86
N LEU A 210 28.74 -1.52 23.67
CA LEU A 210 27.37 -1.73 23.19
C LEU A 210 26.36 -1.34 24.27
N PRO A 211 25.25 -0.66 23.91
CA PRO A 211 24.17 -0.42 24.86
C PRO A 211 23.62 -1.77 25.35
N ARG A 212 23.61 -1.97 26.66
CA ARG A 212 23.14 -3.20 27.32
C ARG A 212 21.73 -3.05 27.89
N THR A 213 21.29 -1.82 28.08
CA THR A 213 19.98 -1.51 28.66
C THR A 213 19.16 -0.63 27.72
N LEU A 214 17.83 -0.73 27.83
CA LEU A 214 16.91 0.16 27.11
C LEU A 214 17.04 1.64 27.51
N THR A 215 17.66 1.92 28.67
CA THR A 215 17.99 3.28 29.11
C THR A 215 19.15 3.84 28.31
N GLU A 216 20.26 3.11 28.19
CA GLU A 216 21.41 3.50 27.35
C GLU A 216 21.01 3.66 25.88
N VAL A 217 20.15 2.77 25.37
CA VAL A 217 19.55 2.92 24.04
C VAL A 217 18.82 4.25 23.92
N ALA A 218 18.00 4.63 24.91
CA ALA A 218 17.26 5.88 24.86
C ALA A 218 18.19 7.10 24.86
N GLU A 219 19.25 7.06 25.66
CA GLU A 219 20.27 8.13 25.71
C GLU A 219 20.98 8.30 24.36
N GLN A 220 21.41 7.19 23.74
CA GLN A 220 22.03 7.20 22.40
C GLN A 220 21.05 7.68 21.33
N LEU A 221 19.79 7.23 21.36
CA LEU A 221 18.76 7.66 20.41
C LEU A 221 18.42 9.15 20.53
N CYS A 222 18.46 9.75 21.72
CA CYS A 222 18.28 11.19 21.92
C CYS A 222 19.38 12.02 21.22
N GLN A 223 20.59 11.47 21.15
CA GLN A 223 21.75 12.08 20.50
C GLN A 223 21.83 11.79 19.00
N ALA A 224 20.98 10.89 18.47
CA ALA A 224 20.95 10.58 17.05
C ALA A 224 20.75 11.84 16.21
N THR A 225 21.61 12.00 15.19
CA THR A 225 21.58 13.12 14.24
C THR A 225 21.16 12.67 12.85
N SER A 226 21.24 11.37 12.58
CA SER A 226 20.85 10.74 11.33
C SER A 226 20.00 9.50 11.59
N ARG A 227 19.28 9.06 10.54
CA ARG A 227 18.58 7.77 10.57
C ARG A 227 19.57 6.62 10.85
N ASN A 228 20.78 6.70 10.31
CA ASN A 228 21.78 5.65 10.42
C ASN A 228 22.26 5.50 11.88
N ASP A 229 22.29 6.58 12.67
CA ASP A 229 22.54 6.52 14.11
C ASP A 229 21.46 5.72 14.84
N VAL A 230 20.19 5.90 14.45
CA VAL A 230 19.05 5.13 14.98
C VAL A 230 19.20 3.66 14.62
N ALA A 231 19.46 3.35 13.35
CA ALA A 231 19.66 1.97 12.89
C ALA A 231 20.84 1.31 13.63
N LYS A 232 21.95 2.02 13.78
CA LYS A 232 23.12 1.53 14.52
C LYS A 232 22.76 1.21 15.96
N THR A 233 22.16 2.16 16.67
CA THR A 233 21.80 2.00 18.08
C THR A 233 20.89 0.80 18.30
N VAL A 234 19.85 0.64 17.47
CA VAL A 234 18.91 -0.49 17.54
C VAL A 234 19.60 -1.82 17.26
N LEU A 235 20.40 -1.92 16.19
CA LEU A 235 21.06 -3.16 15.81
C LEU A 235 22.20 -3.54 16.79
N SER A 236 22.93 -2.56 17.32
CA SER A 236 23.96 -2.75 18.35
C SER A 236 23.40 -3.29 19.66
N TYR A 237 22.23 -2.82 20.09
CA TYR A 237 21.58 -3.36 21.27
C TYR A 237 21.15 -4.83 21.07
N LEU A 238 20.56 -5.15 19.91
CA LEU A 238 20.09 -6.50 19.61
C LEU A 238 21.22 -7.50 19.36
N SER A 239 22.38 -7.07 18.85
CA SER A 239 23.51 -7.97 18.62
C SER A 239 24.10 -8.56 19.91
N GLY A 240 23.80 -7.97 21.07
CA GLY A 240 24.17 -8.52 22.38
C GLY A 240 23.42 -9.81 22.75
N SER A 241 22.21 -10.02 22.20
CA SER A 241 21.34 -11.15 22.55
C SER A 241 20.91 -12.01 21.36
N LEU A 242 20.87 -11.44 20.16
CA LEU A 242 20.38 -12.08 18.94
C LEU A 242 21.48 -12.28 17.91
N ALA A 243 21.46 -13.44 17.26
CA ALA A 243 22.38 -13.78 16.19
C ALA A 243 22.10 -12.99 14.89
N VAL A 244 20.87 -12.56 14.65
CA VAL A 244 20.54 -11.80 13.43
C VAL A 244 19.48 -10.75 13.71
N ALA A 245 19.70 -9.55 13.20
CA ALA A 245 18.75 -8.44 13.22
C ALA A 245 18.93 -7.56 11.98
N ALA A 246 17.84 -7.03 11.46
CA ALA A 246 17.81 -6.20 10.27
C ALA A 246 16.67 -5.20 10.32
N LEU A 247 16.85 -4.09 9.63
CA LEU A 247 15.83 -3.08 9.45
C LEU A 247 15.46 -3.05 7.97
N LEU A 248 14.15 -3.19 7.70
CA LEU A 248 13.57 -2.97 6.38
C LEU A 248 12.86 -1.62 6.40
N MET A 249 13.06 -0.80 5.38
CA MET A 249 12.19 0.36 5.11
C MET A 249 10.94 -0.11 4.39
N ILE A 250 9.79 0.39 4.84
CA ILE A 250 8.49 0.14 4.19
C ILE A 250 8.07 1.43 3.50
N LYS A 251 7.90 1.35 2.18
CA LYS A 251 7.38 2.45 1.38
C LYS A 251 6.42 1.89 0.34
N ASP A 252 5.18 2.38 0.38
CA ASP A 252 4.10 1.87 -0.45
C ASP A 252 3.91 0.35 -0.23
N ASP A 253 4.15 -0.47 -1.26
CA ASP A 253 4.17 -1.94 -1.18
C ASP A 253 5.60 -2.52 -1.23
N LEU A 254 6.64 -1.70 -1.11
CA LEU A 254 8.03 -2.13 -1.22
C LEU A 254 8.70 -2.21 0.16
N ALA A 255 9.28 -3.37 0.45
CA ALA A 255 10.22 -3.57 1.54
C ALA A 255 11.65 -3.53 1.00
N ARG A 256 12.44 -2.55 1.43
CA ARG A 256 13.85 -2.42 1.04
C ARG A 256 14.77 -2.56 2.24
N GLY A 257 15.91 -3.24 2.07
CA GLY A 257 16.94 -3.31 3.09
C GLY A 257 17.41 -1.93 3.52
N TRP A 258 17.55 -1.72 4.83
CA TRP A 258 18.14 -0.51 5.39
C TRP A 258 19.51 -0.79 6.01
N SER A 259 19.57 -1.70 6.97
CA SER A 259 20.82 -2.16 7.61
C SER A 259 20.58 -3.50 8.26
N ALA A 260 21.59 -4.35 8.34
CA ALA A 260 21.49 -5.67 8.96
C ALA A 260 22.81 -6.09 9.62
N VAL A 261 22.67 -6.90 10.67
CA VAL A 261 23.76 -7.49 11.44
C VAL A 261 23.50 -8.99 11.58
N CYS A 262 24.55 -9.79 11.43
CA CYS A 262 24.56 -11.22 11.71
C CYS A 262 25.82 -11.57 12.52
N GLU A 263 25.64 -12.24 13.65
CA GLU A 263 26.67 -12.62 14.63
C GLU A 263 27.52 -11.43 15.11
N GLY A 264 26.88 -10.27 15.22
CA GLY A 264 27.55 -9.01 15.55
C GLY A 264 28.18 -8.32 14.35
N GLU A 265 28.38 -8.97 13.21
CA GLU A 265 28.96 -8.37 12.01
C GLU A 265 27.92 -7.74 11.09
N LYS A 266 28.24 -6.59 10.50
CA LYS A 266 27.39 -5.97 9.50
C LYS A 266 27.27 -6.82 8.24
N ILE A 267 26.05 -6.96 7.73
CA ILE A 267 25.82 -7.53 6.39
C ILE A 267 26.01 -6.41 5.36
N LYS A 268 27.08 -6.52 4.55
CA LYS A 268 27.37 -5.59 3.46
C LYS A 268 26.29 -5.67 2.36
N ASN A 269 26.00 -4.54 1.74
CA ASN A 269 25.04 -4.40 0.65
C ASN A 269 23.62 -4.91 0.96
N PHE A 270 23.21 -4.90 2.23
CA PHE A 270 21.85 -5.31 2.61
C PHE A 270 20.78 -4.42 1.96
N GLU A 271 21.10 -3.16 1.69
CA GLU A 271 20.27 -2.20 0.98
C GLU A 271 19.93 -2.55 -0.47
N ALA A 272 20.62 -3.55 -1.04
CA ALA A 272 20.29 -4.15 -2.33
C ALA A 272 19.09 -5.11 -2.23
N PHE A 273 18.76 -5.62 -1.04
CA PHE A 273 17.56 -6.42 -0.84
C PHE A 273 16.31 -5.57 -1.07
N SER A 274 15.39 -6.10 -1.87
CA SER A 274 14.11 -5.46 -2.13
C SER A 274 13.07 -6.52 -2.51
N ALA A 275 11.87 -6.42 -1.96
CA ALA A 275 10.74 -7.29 -2.28
C ALA A 275 9.41 -6.55 -2.08
N SER A 276 8.37 -6.96 -2.81
CA SER A 276 7.01 -6.52 -2.49
C SER A 276 6.62 -7.08 -1.12
N VAL A 277 6.02 -6.23 -0.27
CA VAL A 277 5.50 -6.62 1.04
C VAL A 277 4.48 -7.74 0.88
N GLY A 278 3.63 -7.69 -0.17
CA GLY A 278 2.68 -8.76 -0.49
C GLY A 278 3.29 -10.12 -0.83
N LEU A 279 4.58 -10.19 -1.18
CA LEU A 279 5.29 -11.46 -1.41
C LEU A 279 6.00 -11.99 -0.15
N LEU A 280 5.95 -11.23 0.95
CA LEU A 280 6.48 -11.59 2.26
C LEU A 280 5.31 -11.66 3.27
N PRO A 281 4.55 -12.77 3.34
CA PRO A 281 3.28 -12.81 4.10
C PRO A 281 3.43 -12.44 5.58
N ASP A 282 4.52 -12.85 6.21
CA ASP A 282 4.80 -12.57 7.62
C ASP A 282 5.11 -11.07 7.85
N LEU A 283 5.84 -10.45 6.91
CA LEU A 283 6.08 -9.01 6.89
C LEU A 283 4.79 -8.24 6.61
N GLN A 284 4.00 -8.69 5.63
CA GLN A 284 2.70 -8.12 5.30
C GLN A 284 1.77 -8.13 6.52
N GLN A 285 1.75 -9.23 7.26
CA GLN A 285 0.92 -9.34 8.46
C GLN A 285 1.39 -8.39 9.56
N CYS A 286 2.70 -8.23 9.77
CA CYS A 286 3.27 -7.23 10.69
C CYS A 286 2.86 -5.80 10.29
N VAL A 287 3.01 -5.44 9.01
CA VAL A 287 2.68 -4.10 8.49
C VAL A 287 1.17 -3.82 8.58
N ALA A 288 0.34 -4.75 8.11
CA ALA A 288 -1.11 -4.60 8.05
C ALA A 288 -1.74 -4.57 9.45
N THR A 289 -1.29 -5.43 10.37
CA THR A 289 -1.85 -5.47 11.72
C THR A 289 -1.24 -4.44 12.66
N ARG A 290 -0.11 -3.82 12.27
CA ARG A 290 0.67 -2.90 13.10
C ARG A 290 1.08 -3.53 14.44
N LYS A 291 1.30 -4.84 14.44
CA LYS A 291 1.65 -5.65 15.62
C LYS A 291 2.86 -6.52 15.30
N PRO A 292 3.64 -6.91 16.33
CA PRO A 292 4.67 -7.91 16.14
C PRO A 292 4.09 -9.19 15.53
N PHE A 293 4.84 -9.79 14.62
CA PHE A 293 4.47 -11.03 13.97
C PHE A 293 5.63 -12.02 14.01
N PHE A 294 5.34 -13.29 14.23
CA PHE A 294 6.33 -14.35 14.30
C PHE A 294 6.15 -15.24 13.08
N GLY A 295 7.17 -15.22 12.21
CA GLY A 295 7.10 -15.85 10.91
C GLY A 295 7.18 -17.36 10.99
N ASN A 296 6.42 -17.99 10.10
CA ASN A 296 6.42 -19.42 9.86
C ASN A 296 6.29 -19.75 8.36
N THR A 297 6.32 -18.72 7.50
CA THR A 297 6.04 -18.85 6.08
C THR A 297 7.32 -19.05 5.28
N ILE A 298 7.32 -20.06 4.41
CA ILE A 298 8.46 -20.42 3.55
C ILE A 298 8.07 -20.12 2.09
N THR A 299 8.05 -18.82 1.72
CA THR A 299 7.98 -18.39 0.31
C THR A 299 9.38 -18.23 -0.29
N PRO A 300 9.54 -18.23 -1.63
CA PRO A 300 10.82 -17.93 -2.28
C PRO A 300 11.42 -16.59 -1.83
N GLU A 301 10.59 -15.56 -1.65
CA GLU A 301 11.01 -14.24 -1.20
C GLU A 301 11.42 -14.25 0.28
N ALA A 302 10.72 -15.01 1.12
CA ALA A 302 11.11 -15.20 2.51
C ALA A 302 12.44 -15.96 2.62
N GLN A 303 12.66 -16.98 1.78
CA GLN A 303 13.94 -17.70 1.68
C GLN A 303 15.07 -16.78 1.19
N LEU A 304 14.79 -15.92 0.21
CA LEU A 304 15.75 -14.92 -0.26
C LEU A 304 16.16 -13.98 0.89
N LEU A 305 15.19 -13.44 1.64
CA LEU A 305 15.45 -12.61 2.80
C LEU A 305 16.31 -13.36 3.85
N MET A 306 15.93 -14.58 4.21
CA MET A 306 16.69 -15.41 5.16
C MET A 306 18.14 -15.67 4.69
N HIS A 307 18.32 -15.95 3.40
CA HIS A 307 19.64 -16.15 2.81
C HIS A 307 20.47 -14.86 2.82
N THR A 308 19.88 -13.72 2.45
CA THR A 308 20.55 -12.40 2.55
C THR A 308 20.95 -12.09 3.99
N LEU A 309 20.12 -12.48 4.97
CA LEU A 309 20.39 -12.33 6.40
C LEU A 309 21.40 -13.34 6.96
N ARG A 310 21.94 -14.26 6.14
CA ARG A 310 22.80 -15.37 6.57
C ARG A 310 22.18 -16.24 7.67
N HIS A 311 20.86 -16.32 7.68
CA HIS A 311 20.08 -17.08 8.65
C HIS A 311 19.16 -18.10 7.95
N PRO A 312 19.72 -19.03 7.16
CA PRO A 312 18.93 -20.01 6.42
C PRO A 312 18.18 -20.93 7.38
N ASN A 313 16.90 -21.22 7.07
CA ASN A 313 16.04 -22.14 7.81
C ASN A 313 15.65 -21.75 9.24
N GLY A 314 16.06 -20.57 9.73
CA GLY A 314 15.65 -20.11 11.04
C GLY A 314 14.39 -19.24 10.98
N LEU A 315 13.63 -19.24 12.07
CA LEU A 315 12.41 -18.43 12.19
C LEU A 315 12.77 -16.94 12.33
N LEU A 316 11.95 -16.07 11.76
CA LEU A 316 12.10 -14.62 11.85
C LEU A 316 10.93 -14.02 12.63
N ALA A 317 11.19 -12.99 13.43
CA ALA A 317 10.19 -12.15 14.04
C ALA A 317 10.25 -10.74 13.44
N TYR A 318 9.09 -10.11 13.33
CA TYR A 318 8.88 -8.83 12.65
C TYR A 318 8.26 -7.86 13.66
N PHE A 319 8.87 -6.70 13.87
CA PHE A 319 8.40 -5.68 14.79
C PHE A 319 8.26 -4.34 14.06
N PRO A 320 7.06 -3.72 14.08
CA PRO A 320 6.83 -2.49 13.34
C PRO A 320 7.48 -1.29 14.05
N ILE A 321 8.08 -0.40 13.25
CA ILE A 321 8.57 0.92 13.67
C ILE A 321 7.71 1.97 12.96
N PHE A 322 7.23 2.92 13.75
CA PHE A 322 6.23 3.87 13.32
C PHE A 322 6.80 5.26 13.13
N ILE A 323 6.16 6.03 12.26
CA ILE A 323 6.14 7.47 12.35
C ILE A 323 4.67 7.86 12.34
N GLN A 324 4.23 8.53 13.41
CA GLN A 324 2.83 8.79 13.72
C GLN A 324 2.00 7.48 13.79
N GLN A 325 1.25 7.17 12.73
CA GLN A 325 0.35 6.00 12.68
C GLN A 325 0.67 5.02 11.55
N ARG A 326 1.75 5.28 10.79
CA ARG A 326 2.17 4.44 9.65
C ARG A 326 3.42 3.65 10.03
N VAL A 327 3.46 2.38 9.60
CA VAL A 327 4.67 1.56 9.68
C VAL A 327 5.61 2.02 8.58
N VAL A 328 6.74 2.61 8.97
CA VAL A 328 7.74 3.14 8.01
C VAL A 328 8.98 2.25 7.93
N ALA A 329 9.18 1.42 8.94
CA ALA A 329 10.22 0.42 8.96
C ALA A 329 9.75 -0.81 9.75
N VAL A 330 10.37 -1.94 9.49
CA VAL A 330 10.16 -3.17 10.26
C VAL A 330 11.52 -3.68 10.70
N LEU A 331 11.67 -3.89 12.00
CA LEU A 331 12.75 -4.67 12.56
C LEU A 331 12.45 -6.14 12.32
N VAL A 332 13.38 -6.83 11.66
CA VAL A 332 13.37 -8.27 11.42
C VAL A 332 14.49 -8.88 12.24
N CYS A 333 14.22 -9.88 13.07
CA CYS A 333 15.26 -10.55 13.85
C CYS A 333 15.02 -12.05 13.99
N GLY A 334 16.06 -12.80 14.37
CA GLY A 334 15.93 -14.24 14.60
C GLY A 334 14.97 -14.53 15.75
N ALA A 335 13.90 -15.28 15.49
CA ALA A 335 12.99 -15.77 16.51
C ALA A 335 13.65 -16.97 17.23
N SER A 336 14.27 -16.69 18.36
CA SER A 336 14.93 -17.67 19.23
C SER A 336 14.48 -17.50 20.68
N GLU A 337 14.85 -18.43 21.56
CA GLU A 337 14.54 -18.33 23.00
C GLU A 337 15.14 -17.09 23.67
N LYS A 338 16.18 -16.49 23.07
CA LYS A 338 16.81 -15.26 23.57
C LYS A 338 16.03 -13.99 23.21
N LEU A 339 15.05 -14.08 22.30
CA LEU A 339 14.22 -12.95 21.93
C LEU A 339 13.23 -12.63 23.04
N ASN A 340 13.30 -11.42 23.58
CA ASN A 340 12.27 -10.87 24.47
C ASN A 340 11.32 -9.97 23.66
N PRO A 341 10.08 -10.40 23.34
CA PRO A 341 9.18 -9.64 22.47
C PRO A 341 8.73 -8.31 23.06
N LEU A 342 8.56 -8.23 24.38
CA LEU A 342 8.10 -7.00 25.05
C LEU A 342 9.19 -5.93 25.03
N GLU A 343 10.42 -6.33 25.35
CA GLU A 343 11.60 -5.46 25.32
C GLU A 343 11.94 -5.02 23.90
N THR A 344 11.83 -5.94 22.92
CA THR A 344 12.04 -5.64 21.50
C THR A 344 10.97 -4.67 20.96
N ALA A 345 9.71 -4.83 21.39
CA ALA A 345 8.66 -3.87 21.05
C ALA A 345 8.93 -2.48 21.67
N ASP A 346 9.46 -2.41 22.91
CA ASP A 346 9.83 -1.13 23.52
C ASP A 346 11.02 -0.47 22.80
N LEU A 347 12.01 -1.26 22.38
CA LEU A 347 13.09 -0.80 21.51
C LEU A 347 12.55 -0.16 20.21
N CYS A 348 11.66 -0.83 19.50
CA CYS A 348 11.03 -0.31 18.28
C CYS A 348 10.22 0.97 18.54
N ARG A 349 9.58 1.09 19.70
CA ARG A 349 8.88 2.31 20.12
C ARG A 349 9.87 3.47 20.34
N LYS A 350 10.99 3.23 21.01
CA LYS A 350 12.05 4.25 21.17
C LYS A 350 12.65 4.67 19.83
N ALA A 351 12.89 3.72 18.93
CA ALA A 351 13.34 4.00 17.56
C ALA A 351 12.33 4.86 16.79
N SER A 352 11.03 4.61 16.98
CA SER A 352 9.94 5.43 16.40
C SER A 352 10.04 6.89 16.86
N TYR A 353 10.22 7.13 18.16
CA TYR A 353 10.42 8.48 18.69
C TYR A 353 11.67 9.16 18.15
N ALA A 354 12.78 8.43 18.04
CA ALA A 354 14.03 8.98 17.51
C ALA A 354 13.88 9.45 16.05
N LEU A 355 13.22 8.64 15.20
CA LEU A 355 12.92 9.01 13.82
C LEU A 355 12.00 10.24 13.73
N GLU A 356 11.00 10.35 14.60
CA GLU A 356 10.14 11.54 14.68
C GLU A 356 10.93 12.79 15.08
N ILE A 357 11.81 12.70 16.08
CA ILE A 357 12.68 13.80 16.52
C ILE A 357 13.56 14.28 15.36
N LEU A 358 14.16 13.36 14.60
CA LEU A 358 15.00 13.71 13.44
C LEU A 358 14.20 14.49 12.39
N ILE A 359 12.97 14.08 12.13
CA ILE A 359 12.10 14.79 11.19
C ILE A 359 11.75 16.18 11.70
N LEU A 360 11.42 16.32 12.99
CA LEU A 360 11.13 17.62 13.59
C LEU A 360 12.35 18.55 13.55
N ARG A 361 13.55 18.04 13.84
CA ARG A 361 14.81 18.80 13.73
C ARG A 361 15.07 19.23 12.28
N SER A 362 14.90 18.35 11.31
CA SER A 362 15.05 18.69 9.89
C SER A 362 14.09 19.81 9.48
N LYS A 363 12.83 19.76 9.93
CA LYS A 363 11.83 20.82 9.67
C LYS A 363 12.25 22.16 10.24
N LEU A 364 12.72 22.20 11.49
CA LEU A 364 13.20 23.41 12.16
C LEU A 364 14.38 24.06 11.42
N LEU A 365 15.25 23.26 10.80
CA LEU A 365 16.41 23.75 10.05
C LEU A 365 16.06 24.18 8.60
N SER A 366 14.95 23.67 8.06
CA SER A 366 14.49 23.97 6.69
C SER A 366 13.53 25.15 6.58
N SER A 367 13.04 25.67 7.71
CA SER A 367 12.24 26.89 7.86
C SER A 367 13.13 28.10 8.11
#